data_AF-A0A2R6C9M4-F1
#
_entry.id   AF-A0A2R6C9M4-F1
#
_cell.length_a   1.000
_cell.length_b   1.000
_cell.length_c   1.000
_cell.angle_alpha   90.00
_cell.angle_beta   90.00
_cell.angle_gamma   90.00
#
_symmetry.space_group_name_H-M   'P 1'
#
loop_
_entity.id
_entity.type
_entity.pdbx_description
1 polymer ?
#
loop_
_entity_poly.entity_id
_entity_poly.type
_entity_poly.pdbx_seq_one_letter_code
_entity_poly.pdbx_strand_id
1 'polypeptide(L)'
;MLFLARTFDLYLKRGGKLGFLMPFTIFKSQAGTGFRRFLATRTKILVIHDMVTLYPFEGATNRTASIVVEKPCELKEISSTSCPELKEITATNKKINHVIGINKSKRPIPTDSHPEDVLKETERFEALMSPIVESDVSSPWMQITEKLLPYIRRITQGSSQYEAREGVLCALNQVYFVEVKGKTPDGKLIITNPPEPGQKKKVKQVEVPIEPDLVYPLIRGRDVKKWYVEYKNRYIIVPHDPKTGKIISETDLKVKYPSTYNYLTLYKDELKKRSIKPFLSLKGRLKKANESSRRVIEKELDSKFYMVDNIGSYTFAPYKVVWKYIAGSITGKASSFSCAVLSLINDKIAIPNEKLMLIPFENLDEAYYVSGVLNSVIARTIISSYVIETEISTHITKVINVPKYNPNNNLHAKISDLSKRAHEVAKCIYAETKPDYCNNIRNPEKELMEIEKELDKTVAKLYDIPEDVLDDFRKLFTMLSGEEVPEESEQVSYSA
;
A
#
# COMPACT_ATOMS: atom_id res chain seq x y z
N MET A 1 -17.06 -15.25 5.59
CA MET A 1 -16.96 -15.90 4.26
C MET A 1 -17.57 -17.29 4.28
N LEU A 2 -16.97 -18.28 4.97
CA LEU A 2 -17.49 -19.65 5.02
C LEU A 2 -18.93 -19.74 5.54
N PHE A 3 -19.27 -18.95 6.57
CA PHE A 3 -20.61 -18.96 7.14
C PHE A 3 -21.67 -18.58 6.10
N LEU A 4 -21.53 -17.43 5.42
CA LEU A 4 -22.42 -17.01 4.33
C LEU A 4 -22.52 -18.08 3.23
N ALA A 5 -21.38 -18.62 2.78
CA ALA A 5 -21.38 -19.63 1.71
C ALA A 5 -22.13 -20.90 2.12
N ARG A 6 -21.96 -21.37 3.37
CA ARG A 6 -22.64 -22.57 3.87
C ARG A 6 -24.12 -22.33 4.12
N THR A 7 -24.52 -21.17 4.64
CA THR A 7 -25.93 -20.86 4.83
C THR A 7 -26.66 -20.68 3.50
N PHE A 8 -25.99 -20.06 2.53
CA PHE A 8 -26.49 -19.92 1.16
C PHE A 8 -26.71 -21.28 0.49
N ASP A 9 -25.77 -22.20 0.64
CA ASP A 9 -25.87 -23.56 0.07
C ASP A 9 -27.00 -24.37 0.72
N LEU A 10 -26.97 -24.48 2.05
CA LEU A 10 -27.79 -25.44 2.80
C LEU A 10 -29.22 -24.97 3.08
N TYR A 11 -29.46 -23.66 3.23
CA TYR A 11 -30.73 -23.16 3.78
C TYR A 11 -31.54 -22.30 2.80
N LEU A 12 -30.93 -21.78 1.73
CA LEU A 12 -31.68 -21.05 0.72
C LEU A 12 -32.22 -22.03 -0.30
N LYS A 13 -33.53 -21.94 -0.59
CA LYS A 13 -34.12 -22.47 -1.82
C LYS A 13 -33.82 -21.51 -2.99
N ARG A 14 -34.03 -21.97 -4.23
CA ARG A 14 -34.03 -21.10 -5.42
C ARG A 14 -34.91 -19.86 -5.23
N GLY A 15 -34.39 -18.68 -5.60
CA GLY A 15 -35.01 -17.37 -5.39
C GLY A 15 -34.98 -16.87 -3.94
N GLY A 16 -34.49 -17.67 -2.99
CA GLY A 16 -34.30 -17.27 -1.60
C GLY A 16 -33.23 -16.18 -1.48
N LYS A 17 -33.43 -15.26 -0.54
CA LYS A 17 -32.55 -14.12 -0.28
C LYS A 17 -31.90 -14.24 1.09
N LEU A 18 -30.68 -13.73 1.22
CA LEU A 18 -29.89 -13.75 2.44
C LEU A 18 -29.13 -12.43 2.58
N GLY A 19 -29.29 -11.78 3.74
CA GLY A 19 -28.49 -10.63 4.14
C GLY A 19 -27.46 -11.03 5.20
N PHE A 20 -26.24 -10.50 5.11
CA PHE A 20 -25.21 -10.73 6.12
C PHE A 20 -24.35 -9.48 6.36
N LEU A 21 -24.05 -9.22 7.64
CA LEU A 21 -22.95 -8.35 8.03
C LEU A 21 -21.62 -9.11 7.92
N MET A 22 -20.61 -8.44 7.40
CA MET A 22 -19.30 -9.04 7.17
C MET A 22 -18.17 -8.02 7.09
N PRO A 23 -16.90 -8.44 7.24
CA PRO A 23 -15.78 -7.53 7.04
C PRO A 23 -15.74 -7.01 5.60
N PHE A 24 -15.73 -5.70 5.41
CA PHE A 24 -15.61 -5.03 4.12
C PHE A 24 -14.33 -5.41 3.36
N THR A 25 -13.27 -5.77 4.10
CA THR A 25 -11.97 -6.16 3.54
C THR A 25 -12.02 -7.41 2.63
N ILE A 26 -13.09 -8.21 2.69
CA ILE A 26 -13.27 -9.37 1.79
C ILE A 26 -13.39 -8.94 0.32
N PHE A 27 -13.86 -7.72 0.06
CA PHE A 27 -14.02 -7.21 -1.30
C PHE A 27 -12.68 -6.74 -1.88
N LYS A 28 -11.67 -6.48 -1.05
CA LYS A 28 -10.42 -5.81 -1.47
C LYS A 28 -9.15 -6.65 -1.27
N SER A 29 -9.11 -7.50 -0.23
CA SER A 29 -7.90 -8.25 0.15
C SER A 29 -7.69 -9.54 -0.64
N GLN A 30 -6.45 -10.05 -0.67
CA GLN A 30 -6.12 -11.34 -1.31
C GLN A 30 -6.81 -12.54 -0.65
N ALA A 31 -7.07 -12.48 0.66
CA ALA A 31 -7.79 -13.54 1.38
C ALA A 31 -9.24 -13.72 0.87
N GLY A 32 -9.82 -12.69 0.25
CA GLY A 32 -11.17 -12.71 -0.32
C GLY A 32 -11.28 -13.28 -1.74
N THR A 33 -10.18 -13.61 -2.41
CA THR A 33 -10.18 -14.00 -3.84
C THR A 33 -11.14 -15.14 -4.16
N GLY A 34 -11.09 -16.24 -3.41
CA GLY A 34 -12.01 -17.37 -3.61
C GLY A 34 -13.47 -17.01 -3.31
N PHE A 35 -13.69 -16.13 -2.34
CA PHE A 35 -15.03 -15.70 -1.94
C PHE A 35 -15.67 -14.75 -2.96
N ARG A 36 -14.91 -13.80 -3.51
CA ARG A 36 -15.38 -12.94 -4.61
C ARG A 36 -15.73 -13.75 -5.85
N ARG A 37 -14.93 -14.76 -6.19
CA ARG A 37 -15.26 -15.71 -7.25
C ARG A 37 -16.58 -16.42 -7.00
N PHE A 38 -16.79 -16.91 -5.77
CA PHE A 38 -18.06 -17.54 -5.38
C PHE A 38 -19.23 -16.56 -5.53
N LEU A 39 -19.14 -15.36 -4.97
CA LEU A 39 -20.19 -14.35 -5.08
C LEU A 39 -20.52 -14.04 -6.55
N ALA A 40 -19.51 -13.72 -7.36
CA ALA A 40 -19.70 -13.30 -8.75
C ALA A 40 -20.30 -14.40 -9.64
N THR A 41 -20.02 -15.67 -9.36
CA THR A 41 -20.36 -16.79 -10.27
C THR A 41 -21.45 -17.73 -9.76
N ARG A 42 -21.82 -17.66 -8.47
CA ARG A 42 -22.75 -18.60 -7.83
C ARG A 42 -23.93 -17.92 -7.14
N THR A 43 -23.93 -16.58 -7.06
CA THR A 43 -24.97 -15.80 -6.39
C THR A 43 -25.48 -14.71 -7.31
N LYS A 44 -26.69 -14.20 -7.09
CA LYS A 44 -27.13 -12.92 -7.64
C LYS A 44 -27.00 -11.87 -6.54
N ILE A 45 -26.11 -10.91 -6.70
CA ILE A 45 -25.84 -9.91 -5.67
C ILE A 45 -26.83 -8.75 -5.87
N LEU A 46 -27.64 -8.46 -4.86
CA LEU A 46 -28.68 -7.43 -4.95
C LEU A 46 -28.13 -6.06 -4.55
N VAL A 47 -27.39 -5.98 -3.46
CA VAL A 47 -26.78 -4.74 -2.96
C VAL A 47 -25.63 -5.04 -2.00
N ILE A 48 -24.65 -4.14 -1.97
CA ILE A 48 -23.61 -4.08 -0.94
C ILE A 48 -23.72 -2.73 -0.24
N HIS A 49 -23.66 -2.72 1.09
CA HIS A 49 -23.57 -1.50 1.88
C HIS A 49 -22.18 -1.43 2.53
N ASP A 50 -21.47 -0.33 2.31
CA ASP A 50 -20.29 0.04 3.06
C ASP A 50 -20.72 0.84 4.28
N MET A 51 -20.52 0.25 5.46
CA MET A 51 -20.91 0.81 6.75
C MET A 51 -19.69 1.15 7.61
N VAL A 52 -18.49 1.24 7.01
CA VAL A 52 -17.24 1.32 7.77
C VAL A 52 -17.21 2.55 8.66
N THR A 53 -17.60 3.70 8.13
CA THR A 53 -17.57 4.97 8.87
C THR A 53 -18.73 5.12 9.86
N LEU A 54 -19.73 4.24 9.80
CA LEU A 54 -20.86 4.25 10.74
C LEU A 54 -20.49 3.66 12.10
N TYR A 55 -19.39 2.87 12.17
CA TYR A 55 -18.94 2.17 13.37
C TYR A 55 -20.08 1.41 14.08
N PRO A 56 -20.78 0.48 13.40
CA PRO A 56 -22.03 -0.11 13.90
C PRO A 56 -21.86 -1.04 15.11
N PHE A 57 -20.63 -1.25 15.60
CA PHE A 57 -20.32 -2.14 16.72
C PHE A 57 -19.50 -1.39 17.76
N GLU A 58 -20.02 -1.33 18.98
CA GLU A 58 -19.36 -0.66 20.11
C GLU A 58 -17.98 -1.28 20.39
N GLY A 59 -16.98 -0.42 20.58
CA GLY A 59 -15.61 -0.85 20.90
C GLY A 59 -14.86 -1.58 19.78
N ALA A 60 -15.47 -1.77 18.61
CA ALA A 60 -14.85 -2.50 17.50
C ALA A 60 -14.32 -1.56 16.40
N THR A 61 -13.13 -1.88 15.88
CA THR A 61 -12.50 -1.18 14.74
C THR A 61 -12.62 -1.96 13.43
N ASN A 62 -13.64 -2.82 13.36
CA ASN A 62 -13.92 -3.64 12.19
C ASN A 62 -14.43 -2.78 11.05
N ARG A 63 -13.95 -3.04 9.84
CA ARG A 63 -14.50 -2.45 8.63
C ARG A 63 -15.75 -3.23 8.27
N THR A 64 -16.93 -2.72 8.59
CA THR A 64 -18.20 -3.45 8.43
C THR A 64 -18.84 -3.16 7.09
N ALA A 65 -19.38 -4.20 6.47
CA ALA A 65 -20.22 -4.15 5.30
C ALA A 65 -21.47 -5.01 5.50
N SER A 66 -22.53 -4.70 4.76
CA SER A 66 -23.66 -5.59 4.56
C SER A 66 -23.69 -6.06 3.11
N ILE A 67 -24.08 -7.30 2.86
CA ILE A 67 -24.36 -7.80 1.51
C ILE A 67 -25.71 -8.50 1.52
N VAL A 68 -26.49 -8.31 0.46
CA VAL A 68 -27.70 -9.09 0.19
C VAL A 68 -27.51 -9.88 -1.10
N VAL A 69 -27.67 -11.20 -1.00
CA VAL A 69 -27.56 -12.12 -2.14
C VAL A 69 -28.83 -12.95 -2.29
N GLU A 70 -29.12 -13.33 -3.53
CA GLU A 70 -30.19 -14.25 -3.90
C GLU A 70 -29.58 -15.53 -4.48
N LYS A 71 -30.20 -16.68 -4.21
CA LYS A 71 -29.81 -17.98 -4.76
C LYS A 71 -30.47 -18.21 -6.11
N PRO A 72 -29.76 -18.07 -7.24
CA PRO A 72 -30.38 -18.21 -8.54
C PRO A 72 -30.70 -19.66 -8.88
N CYS A 73 -29.86 -20.60 -8.42
CA CYS A 73 -29.99 -22.04 -8.65
C CYS A 73 -29.33 -22.85 -7.53
N GLU A 74 -29.66 -24.14 -7.47
CA GLU A 74 -29.02 -25.09 -6.55
C GLU A 74 -27.56 -25.32 -6.92
N LEU A 75 -26.64 -25.25 -5.95
CA LEU A 75 -25.19 -25.31 -6.24
C LEU A 75 -24.77 -26.61 -6.91
N LYS A 76 -25.44 -27.73 -6.58
CA LYS A 76 -25.24 -29.05 -7.19
C LYS A 76 -25.68 -29.11 -8.65
N GLU A 77 -26.57 -28.22 -9.05
CA GLU A 77 -27.16 -28.12 -10.38
C GLU A 77 -26.55 -26.97 -11.19
N ILE A 78 -25.43 -26.36 -10.74
CA ILE A 78 -24.74 -25.36 -11.54
C ILE A 78 -23.92 -26.06 -12.63
N SER A 79 -24.64 -26.51 -13.66
CA SER A 79 -24.14 -26.83 -14.98
C SER A 79 -24.82 -25.88 -15.98
N SER A 80 -24.21 -25.65 -17.15
CA SER A 80 -24.71 -24.71 -18.16
C SER A 80 -26.11 -25.01 -18.69
N THR A 81 -26.60 -26.23 -18.49
CA THR A 81 -27.89 -26.72 -19.02
C THR A 81 -29.05 -26.54 -18.04
N SER A 82 -28.77 -26.50 -16.73
CA SER A 82 -29.78 -26.49 -15.65
C SER A 82 -29.97 -25.12 -15.00
N CYS A 83 -29.10 -24.15 -15.30
CA CYS A 83 -29.19 -22.80 -14.76
C CYS A 83 -28.84 -21.73 -15.83
N PRO A 84 -29.76 -21.47 -16.77
CA PRO A 84 -29.51 -20.58 -17.92
C PRO A 84 -29.21 -19.13 -17.52
N GLU A 85 -29.78 -18.67 -16.39
CA GLU A 85 -29.67 -17.31 -15.85
C GLU A 85 -28.23 -16.96 -15.39
N LEU A 86 -27.33 -17.93 -15.19
CA LEU A 86 -26.00 -17.67 -14.61
C LEU A 86 -25.10 -16.79 -15.47
N LYS A 87 -25.21 -16.88 -16.80
CA LYS A 87 -24.40 -16.04 -17.69
C LYS A 87 -24.76 -14.56 -17.51
N GLU A 88 -26.06 -14.27 -17.47
CA GLU A 88 -26.58 -12.93 -17.24
C GLU A 88 -26.27 -12.45 -15.81
N ILE A 89 -26.42 -13.31 -14.81
CA ILE A 89 -26.09 -12.99 -13.42
C ILE A 89 -24.59 -12.69 -13.26
N THR A 90 -23.72 -13.48 -13.89
CA THR A 90 -22.28 -13.23 -13.83
C THR A 90 -21.92 -11.90 -14.50
N ALA A 91 -22.62 -11.53 -15.57
CA ALA A 91 -22.44 -10.24 -16.24
C ALA A 91 -22.92 -9.07 -15.36
N THR A 92 -24.10 -9.19 -14.75
CA THR A 92 -24.66 -8.16 -13.84
C THR A 92 -23.83 -8.02 -12.57
N ASN A 93 -23.31 -9.11 -12.01
CA ASN A 93 -22.39 -9.08 -10.86
C ASN A 93 -21.04 -8.39 -11.14
N LYS A 94 -20.74 -7.97 -12.38
CA LYS A 94 -19.60 -7.09 -12.66
C LYS A 94 -19.88 -5.64 -12.33
N LYS A 95 -21.15 -5.24 -12.16
CA LYS A 95 -21.60 -3.89 -11.79
C LYS A 95 -22.69 -4.00 -10.74
N ILE A 96 -22.28 -4.11 -9.48
CA ILE A 96 -23.20 -4.36 -8.35
C ILE A 96 -23.60 -3.03 -7.74
N ASN A 97 -24.88 -2.84 -7.44
CA ASN A 97 -25.35 -1.69 -6.68
C ASN A 97 -24.65 -1.62 -5.31
N HIS A 98 -24.06 -0.47 -5.00
CA HIS A 98 -23.29 -0.26 -3.79
C HIS A 98 -23.70 1.05 -3.13
N VAL A 99 -23.90 1.02 -1.82
CA VAL A 99 -24.23 2.22 -1.03
C VAL A 99 -23.12 2.48 -0.04
N ILE A 100 -22.53 3.67 -0.10
CA ILE A 100 -21.50 4.12 0.84
C ILE A 100 -22.19 4.95 1.93
N GLY A 101 -22.23 4.42 3.15
CA GLY A 101 -22.67 5.15 4.32
C GLY A 101 -21.54 6.04 4.86
N ILE A 102 -21.81 7.33 4.99
CA ILE A 102 -20.88 8.31 5.55
C ILE A 102 -21.46 8.91 6.81
N ASN A 103 -20.75 8.72 7.92
CA ASN A 103 -21.03 9.40 9.17
C ASN A 103 -20.15 10.65 9.29
N LYS A 104 -20.77 11.83 9.11
CA LYS A 104 -20.08 13.13 9.16
C LYS A 104 -19.45 13.42 10.52
N SER A 105 -20.07 12.95 11.60
CA SER A 105 -19.58 13.22 12.97
C SER A 105 -18.23 12.54 13.25
N LYS A 106 -17.89 11.49 12.48
CA LYS A 106 -16.72 10.61 12.70
C LYS A 106 -16.69 9.97 14.10
N ARG A 107 -17.77 10.06 14.87
CA ARG A 107 -17.95 9.44 16.18
C ARG A 107 -18.80 8.19 16.05
N PRO A 108 -18.58 7.16 16.87
CA PRO A 108 -19.47 6.00 16.89
C PRO A 108 -20.92 6.44 17.12
N ILE A 109 -21.83 5.91 16.30
CA ILE A 109 -23.27 6.11 16.48
C ILE A 109 -23.71 5.21 17.66
N PRO A 110 -24.45 5.74 18.66
CA PRO A 110 -24.96 4.93 19.75
C PRO A 110 -25.76 3.72 19.24
N THR A 111 -25.57 2.56 19.89
CA THR A 111 -26.19 1.30 19.45
C THR A 111 -27.69 1.23 19.73
N ASP A 112 -28.19 2.13 20.58
CA ASP A 112 -29.59 2.33 20.94
C ASP A 112 -30.25 3.47 20.12
N SER A 113 -29.54 4.11 19.19
CA SER A 113 -30.12 5.11 18.30
C SER A 113 -31.25 4.55 17.45
N HIS A 114 -32.36 5.30 17.34
CA HIS A 114 -33.45 4.91 16.46
C HIS A 114 -33.00 4.97 14.99
N PRO A 115 -33.44 4.01 14.15
CA PRO A 115 -33.05 3.97 12.74
C PRO A 115 -33.28 5.29 12.01
N GLU A 116 -34.40 5.97 12.24
CA GLU A 116 -34.72 7.26 11.60
C GLU A 116 -33.70 8.35 11.90
N ASP A 117 -33.19 8.42 13.14
CA ASP A 117 -32.20 9.40 13.54
C ASP A 117 -30.85 9.08 12.88
N VAL A 118 -30.47 7.80 12.85
CA VAL A 118 -29.29 7.33 12.11
C VAL A 118 -29.40 7.68 10.63
N LEU A 119 -30.59 7.52 10.03
CA LEU A 119 -30.81 7.84 8.62
C LEU A 119 -30.63 9.35 8.33
N LYS A 120 -31.02 10.23 9.27
CA LYS A 120 -30.89 11.70 9.17
C LYS A 120 -29.46 12.19 9.39
N GLU A 121 -28.70 11.55 10.28
CA GLU A 121 -27.34 11.95 10.64
C GLU A 121 -26.26 11.38 9.70
N THR A 122 -26.64 10.48 8.79
CA THR A 122 -25.73 9.81 7.85
C THR A 122 -26.08 10.13 6.41
N GLU A 123 -25.04 10.29 5.59
CA GLU A 123 -25.20 10.39 4.14
C GLU A 123 -25.08 9.02 3.48
N ARG A 124 -25.76 8.88 2.35
CA ARG A 124 -25.71 7.69 1.50
C ARG A 124 -25.31 8.10 0.10
N PHE A 125 -24.21 7.55 -0.38
CA PHE A 125 -23.78 7.75 -1.75
C PHE A 125 -24.00 6.47 -2.54
N GLU A 126 -24.78 6.59 -3.60
CA GLU A 126 -24.96 5.50 -4.56
C GLU A 126 -23.72 5.37 -5.43
N ALA A 127 -23.24 4.15 -5.55
CA ALA A 127 -22.06 3.78 -6.31
C ALA A 127 -22.24 2.37 -6.87
N LEU A 128 -21.20 1.91 -7.55
CA LEU A 128 -21.06 0.57 -8.05
C LEU A 128 -19.89 -0.10 -7.36
N MET A 129 -20.04 -1.39 -7.10
CA MET A 129 -18.95 -2.29 -6.75
C MET A 129 -18.63 -3.14 -7.98
N SER A 130 -17.38 -3.10 -8.44
CA SER A 130 -16.96 -3.76 -9.68
C SER A 130 -15.54 -4.34 -9.53
N PRO A 131 -15.20 -5.50 -10.11
CA PRO A 131 -13.82 -6.01 -10.10
C PRO A 131 -12.83 -5.00 -10.70
N ILE A 132 -11.67 -4.75 -10.10
CA ILE A 132 -10.66 -3.81 -10.62
C ILE A 132 -10.04 -4.33 -11.92
N VAL A 133 -9.88 -5.65 -12.06
CA VAL A 133 -9.50 -6.30 -13.32
C VAL A 133 -10.76 -6.92 -13.94
N GLU A 134 -11.21 -6.36 -15.07
CA GLU A 134 -12.50 -6.72 -15.69
C GLU A 134 -12.60 -8.19 -16.13
N SER A 135 -11.48 -8.77 -16.54
CA SER A 135 -11.37 -10.17 -16.96
C SER A 135 -11.28 -11.15 -15.78
N ASP A 136 -11.03 -10.66 -14.56
CA ASP A 136 -10.90 -11.49 -13.36
C ASP A 136 -11.85 -11.01 -12.26
N VAL A 137 -13.01 -11.66 -12.17
CA VAL A 137 -14.01 -11.40 -11.11
C VAL A 137 -13.50 -11.69 -9.69
N SER A 138 -12.38 -12.41 -9.56
CA SER A 138 -11.73 -12.69 -8.28
C SER A 138 -10.69 -11.63 -7.88
N SER A 139 -10.37 -10.69 -8.77
CA SER A 139 -9.58 -9.51 -8.43
C SER A 139 -10.28 -8.65 -7.35
N PRO A 140 -9.55 -7.77 -6.63
CA PRO A 140 -10.16 -6.81 -5.71
C PRO A 140 -11.29 -6.03 -6.38
N TRP A 141 -12.34 -5.70 -5.65
CA TRP A 141 -13.46 -4.90 -6.16
C TRP A 141 -13.29 -3.44 -5.77
N MET A 142 -13.52 -2.56 -6.75
CA MET A 142 -13.48 -1.11 -6.63
C MET A 142 -14.88 -0.52 -6.42
N GLN A 143 -14.93 0.53 -5.60
CA GLN A 143 -16.07 1.43 -5.44
C GLN A 143 -15.99 2.57 -6.46
N ILE A 144 -16.96 2.69 -7.36
CA ILE A 144 -16.87 3.60 -8.51
C ILE A 144 -18.26 4.11 -8.94
N THR A 145 -18.32 5.18 -9.74
CA THR A 145 -19.55 5.62 -10.41
C THR A 145 -19.62 5.07 -11.85
N GLU A 146 -20.82 4.99 -12.43
CA GLU A 146 -20.98 4.53 -13.82
C GLU A 146 -20.20 5.44 -14.79
N LYS A 147 -20.18 6.75 -14.56
CA LYS A 147 -19.46 7.74 -15.38
C LYS A 147 -17.94 7.51 -15.38
N LEU A 148 -17.34 7.14 -14.24
CA LEU A 148 -15.89 6.96 -14.12
C LEU A 148 -15.39 5.58 -14.57
N LEU A 149 -16.27 4.59 -14.64
CA LEU A 149 -15.93 3.22 -14.99
C LEU A 149 -15.12 3.09 -16.30
N PRO A 150 -15.54 3.64 -17.46
CA PRO A 150 -14.78 3.50 -18.70
C PRO A 150 -13.36 4.09 -18.63
N TYR A 151 -13.19 5.21 -17.91
CA TYR A 151 -11.88 5.86 -17.75
C TYR A 151 -10.93 5.02 -16.88
N ILE A 152 -11.43 4.51 -15.76
CA ILE A 152 -10.63 3.63 -14.88
C ILE A 152 -10.29 2.33 -15.61
N ARG A 153 -11.20 1.76 -16.41
CA ARG A 153 -10.89 0.59 -17.26
C ARG A 153 -9.74 0.88 -18.22
N ARG A 154 -9.74 2.02 -18.90
CA ARG A 154 -8.64 2.41 -19.80
C ARG A 154 -7.31 2.57 -19.05
N ILE A 155 -7.30 3.22 -17.89
CA ILE A 155 -6.08 3.42 -17.08
C ILE A 155 -5.54 2.10 -16.51
N THR A 156 -6.43 1.16 -16.19
CA THR A 156 -6.07 -0.13 -15.60
C THR A 156 -5.84 -1.24 -16.62
N GLN A 157 -6.01 -0.94 -17.91
CA GLN A 157 -5.67 -1.84 -19.01
C GLN A 157 -4.15 -1.83 -19.27
N GLY A 158 -3.60 -3.04 -19.47
CA GLY A 158 -2.19 -3.25 -19.78
C GLY A 158 -1.31 -3.54 -18.57
N SER A 159 0.00 -3.42 -18.78
CA SER A 159 1.01 -3.65 -17.76
C SER A 159 1.90 -2.43 -17.62
N SER A 160 1.99 -1.86 -16.41
CA SER A 160 2.96 -0.81 -16.13
C SER A 160 4.38 -1.30 -16.37
N GLN A 161 5.22 -0.40 -16.88
CA GLN A 161 6.66 -0.62 -17.02
C GLN A 161 7.42 -0.50 -15.68
N TYR A 162 6.73 -0.07 -14.62
CA TYR A 162 7.30 0.15 -13.30
C TYR A 162 6.95 -1.00 -12.36
N GLU A 163 7.97 -1.58 -11.73
CA GLU A 163 7.79 -2.65 -10.76
C GLU A 163 8.06 -2.14 -9.34
N ALA A 164 7.04 -2.23 -8.49
CA ALA A 164 7.16 -1.93 -7.08
C ALA A 164 7.73 -3.13 -6.29
N ARG A 165 8.55 -2.83 -5.29
CA ARG A 165 9.17 -3.77 -4.37
C ARG A 165 8.90 -3.35 -2.92
N GLU A 166 9.00 -4.30 -2.01
CA GLU A 166 8.97 -4.03 -0.57
C GLU A 166 10.37 -3.64 -0.09
N GLY A 167 10.47 -2.75 0.90
CA GLY A 167 11.73 -2.41 1.54
C GLY A 167 12.35 -3.58 2.34
N VAL A 168 13.56 -3.35 2.86
CA VAL A 168 14.37 -4.39 3.48
C VAL A 168 13.73 -4.91 4.76
N LEU A 169 13.63 -6.23 4.87
CA LEU A 169 13.15 -6.93 6.06
C LEU A 169 14.32 -7.53 6.85
N CYS A 170 14.63 -6.91 7.99
CA CYS A 170 15.64 -7.40 8.92
C CYS A 170 15.11 -8.46 9.89
N ALA A 171 13.83 -8.40 10.28
CA ALA A 171 13.20 -9.31 11.26
C ALA A 171 13.91 -9.45 12.63
N LEU A 172 14.81 -8.52 12.96
CA LEU A 172 15.39 -8.25 14.28
C LEU A 172 15.99 -6.83 14.25
N ASN A 173 15.11 -5.83 14.16
CA ASN A 173 15.47 -4.47 13.76
C ASN A 173 16.56 -3.86 14.63
N GLN A 174 16.54 -4.04 15.95
CA GLN A 174 17.57 -3.48 16.83
C GLN A 174 18.99 -3.91 16.48
N VAL A 175 19.21 -5.11 15.93
CA VAL A 175 20.59 -5.53 15.56
C VAL A 175 21.07 -4.81 14.30
N TYR A 176 20.16 -4.46 13.38
CA TYR A 176 20.52 -3.87 12.10
C TYR A 176 20.33 -2.35 12.06
N PHE A 177 19.41 -1.79 12.83
CA PHE A 177 19.13 -0.37 12.92
C PHE A 177 20.07 0.23 13.97
N VAL A 178 20.95 1.10 13.51
CA VAL A 178 22.04 1.63 14.32
C VAL A 178 22.06 3.15 14.30
N GLU A 179 22.60 3.72 15.36
CA GLU A 179 22.91 5.15 15.46
C GLU A 179 24.42 5.31 15.34
N VAL A 180 24.87 6.29 14.54
CA VAL A 180 26.30 6.63 14.43
C VAL A 180 26.61 7.74 15.43
N LYS A 181 27.47 7.44 16.40
CA LYS A 181 27.89 8.37 17.47
C LYS A 181 29.11 9.21 17.09
N GLY A 182 29.91 8.72 16.14
CA GLY A 182 31.12 9.41 15.71
C GLY A 182 31.94 8.57 14.76
N LYS A 183 33.19 9.01 14.54
CA LYS A 183 34.17 8.28 13.73
C LYS A 183 35.46 8.12 14.52
N THR A 184 36.12 6.98 14.33
CA THR A 184 37.48 6.76 14.80
C THR A 184 38.50 7.45 13.87
N PRO A 185 39.76 7.65 14.29
CA PRO A 185 40.79 8.26 13.46
C PRO A 185 41.07 7.50 12.14
N ASP A 186 40.88 6.18 12.12
CA ASP A 186 40.99 5.32 10.93
C ASP A 186 39.72 5.30 10.05
N GLY A 187 38.71 6.13 10.37
CA GLY A 187 37.53 6.33 9.53
C GLY A 187 36.37 5.37 9.76
N LYS A 188 36.45 4.45 10.73
CA LYS A 188 35.33 3.58 11.11
C LYS A 188 34.24 4.37 11.81
N LEU A 189 33.00 3.89 11.70
CA LEU A 189 31.84 4.48 12.39
C LEU A 189 31.72 3.88 13.79
N ILE A 190 31.70 4.70 14.83
CA ILE A 190 31.32 4.26 16.16
C ILE A 190 29.80 4.18 16.18
N ILE A 191 29.26 2.98 16.29
CA ILE A 191 27.82 2.74 16.28
C ILE A 191 27.31 2.24 17.62
N THR A 192 26.03 2.47 17.88
CA THR A 192 25.27 1.78 18.91
C THR A 192 23.96 1.22 18.35
N ASN A 193 23.43 0.18 18.98
CA ASN A 193 22.15 -0.43 18.64
C ASN A 193 21.05 -0.03 19.66
N PRO A 194 20.41 1.14 19.46
CA PRO A 194 19.43 1.68 20.42
C PRO A 194 18.20 0.77 20.53
N PRO A 195 17.45 0.82 21.64
CA PRO A 195 16.25 0.02 21.79
C PRO A 195 15.21 0.41 20.73
N GLU A 196 14.63 -0.58 20.05
CA GLU A 196 13.62 -0.33 19.03
C GLU A 196 12.20 -0.40 19.63
N PRO A 197 11.38 0.66 19.52
CA PRO A 197 10.02 0.66 20.04
C PRO A 197 9.18 -0.51 19.48
N GLY A 198 8.45 -1.19 20.37
CA GLY A 198 7.62 -2.35 20.01
C GLY A 198 8.38 -3.65 19.81
N GLN A 199 9.71 -3.66 19.92
CA GLN A 199 10.48 -4.90 19.86
C GLN A 199 10.31 -5.71 21.15
N LYS A 200 9.69 -6.89 21.03
CA LYS A 200 9.47 -7.79 22.18
C LYS A 200 10.76 -8.42 22.70
N LYS A 201 11.73 -8.67 21.82
CA LYS A 201 12.97 -9.37 22.15
C LYS A 201 14.03 -8.37 22.61
N LYS A 202 14.60 -8.59 23.78
CA LYS A 202 15.78 -7.84 24.25
C LYS A 202 17.02 -8.41 23.57
N VAL A 203 17.88 -7.54 23.05
CA VAL A 203 19.22 -7.89 22.58
C VAL A 203 20.23 -7.04 23.36
N LYS A 204 21.44 -7.58 23.55
CA LYS A 204 22.54 -6.84 24.19
C LYS A 204 22.77 -5.53 23.44
N GLN A 205 23.02 -4.44 24.15
CA GLN A 205 23.44 -3.18 23.54
C GLN A 205 24.95 -3.05 23.64
N VAL A 206 25.56 -2.55 22.57
CA VAL A 206 27.01 -2.35 22.49
C VAL A 206 27.29 -1.03 21.80
N GLU A 207 28.45 -0.47 22.09
CA GLU A 207 29.04 0.62 21.33
C GLU A 207 30.36 0.14 20.77
N VAL A 208 30.45 0.04 19.43
CA VAL A 208 31.60 -0.56 18.74
C VAL A 208 31.91 0.15 17.43
N PRO A 209 33.18 0.18 16.99
CA PRO A 209 33.53 0.67 15.66
C PRO A 209 33.18 -0.39 14.59
N ILE A 210 32.59 0.05 13.47
CA ILE A 210 32.35 -0.78 12.27
C ILE A 210 32.77 -0.05 10.99
N GLU A 211 33.03 -0.82 9.93
CA GLU A 211 33.33 -0.28 8.61
C GLU A 211 32.13 0.50 8.03
N PRO A 212 32.34 1.67 7.39
CA PRO A 212 31.26 2.54 6.93
C PRO A 212 30.52 2.04 5.67
N ASP A 213 31.11 1.12 4.93
CA ASP A 213 30.69 0.68 3.58
C ASP A 213 29.34 -0.03 3.58
N LEU A 214 29.02 -0.75 4.64
CA LEU A 214 27.79 -1.52 4.79
C LEU A 214 26.70 -0.75 5.56
N VAL A 215 26.96 0.53 5.88
CA VAL A 215 26.09 1.38 6.71
C VAL A 215 25.43 2.45 5.86
N TYR A 216 24.10 2.37 5.76
CA TYR A 216 23.28 3.22 4.91
C TYR A 216 22.24 4.02 5.73
N PRO A 217 21.88 5.24 5.32
CA PRO A 217 20.72 5.94 5.86
C PRO A 217 19.44 5.09 5.77
N LEU A 218 18.70 4.99 6.87
CA LEU A 218 17.47 4.21 6.99
C LEU A 218 16.24 5.13 6.98
N ILE A 219 15.28 4.81 6.11
CA ILE A 219 13.97 5.48 6.07
C ILE A 219 12.87 4.48 6.42
N ARG A 220 11.94 4.92 7.27
CA ARG A 220 10.79 4.16 7.76
C ARG A 220 9.47 4.84 7.39
N GLY A 221 8.38 4.07 7.47
CA GLY A 221 7.05 4.58 7.15
C GLY A 221 6.63 5.85 7.88
N ARG A 222 7.09 6.07 9.13
CA ARG A 222 6.77 7.28 9.90
C ARG A 222 7.48 8.55 9.41
N ASP A 223 8.53 8.37 8.60
CA ASP A 223 9.38 9.44 8.10
C ASP A 223 8.88 10.00 6.76
N VAL A 224 7.93 9.30 6.13
CA VAL A 224 7.37 9.68 4.84
C VAL A 224 6.05 10.40 5.06
N LYS A 225 5.85 11.52 4.36
CA LYS A 225 4.58 12.24 4.20
C LYS A 225 4.35 12.46 2.70
N LYS A 226 3.20 13.02 2.32
CA LYS A 226 2.95 13.39 0.92
C LYS A 226 4.04 14.37 0.47
N TRP A 227 4.76 14.01 -0.61
CA TRP A 227 5.87 14.79 -1.19
C TRP A 227 7.11 14.99 -0.30
N TYR A 228 7.20 14.33 0.86
CA TYR A 228 8.26 14.63 1.82
C TYR A 228 8.79 13.39 2.51
N VAL A 229 10.12 13.32 2.65
CA VAL A 229 10.81 12.30 3.44
C VAL A 229 11.73 13.00 4.43
N GLU A 230 11.60 12.64 5.70
CA GLU A 230 12.38 13.19 6.79
C GLU A 230 13.46 12.22 7.27
N TYR A 231 14.72 12.62 7.18
CA TYR A 231 15.80 11.81 7.71
C TYR A 231 16.00 12.06 9.21
N LYS A 232 15.85 11.00 10.02
CA LYS A 232 16.01 11.08 11.50
C LYS A 232 17.34 10.52 12.00
N ASN A 233 18.43 10.78 11.26
CA ASN A 233 19.79 10.34 11.62
C ASN A 233 19.92 8.85 12.01
N ARG A 234 19.15 7.96 11.37
CA ARG A 234 19.15 6.51 11.63
C ARG A 234 19.79 5.79 10.49
N TYR A 235 20.52 4.72 10.82
CA TYR A 235 21.23 3.93 9.84
C TYR A 235 20.80 2.47 9.89
N ILE A 236 21.09 1.74 8.82
CA ILE A 236 20.91 0.30 8.70
C ILE A 236 22.20 -0.34 8.20
N ILE A 237 22.58 -1.45 8.83
CA ILE A 237 23.65 -2.32 8.34
C ILE A 237 23.07 -3.28 7.30
N VAL A 238 23.62 -3.29 6.09
CA VAL A 238 23.18 -4.14 4.99
C VAL A 238 24.35 -4.94 4.42
N PRO A 239 24.54 -6.20 4.85
CA PRO A 239 25.68 -7.04 4.45
C PRO A 239 25.46 -7.72 3.08
N HIS A 240 25.06 -6.92 2.09
CA HIS A 240 24.77 -7.36 0.73
C HIS A 240 25.54 -6.47 -0.27
N ASP A 241 25.93 -7.06 -1.39
CA ASP A 241 26.57 -6.34 -2.49
C ASP A 241 25.55 -5.39 -3.14
N PRO A 242 25.83 -4.08 -3.21
CA PRO A 242 24.91 -3.10 -3.79
C PRO A 242 24.57 -3.34 -5.27
N LYS A 243 25.50 -3.91 -6.04
CA LYS A 243 25.32 -4.13 -7.49
C LYS A 243 24.39 -5.30 -7.77
N THR A 244 24.49 -6.35 -6.97
CA THR A 244 23.76 -7.61 -7.22
C THR A 244 22.61 -7.85 -6.24
N GLY A 245 22.61 -7.17 -5.09
CA GLY A 245 21.74 -7.44 -3.96
C GLY A 245 22.01 -8.78 -3.26
N LYS A 246 23.03 -9.52 -3.69
CA LYS A 246 23.37 -10.82 -3.10
C LYS A 246 24.07 -10.61 -1.76
N ILE A 247 23.86 -11.55 -0.85
CA ILE A 247 24.58 -11.58 0.43
C ILE A 247 26.10 -11.65 0.18
N ILE A 248 26.87 -10.85 0.91
CA ILE A 248 28.33 -10.94 0.91
C ILE A 248 28.73 -12.29 1.50
N SER A 249 29.70 -12.99 0.89
CA SER A 249 30.16 -14.29 1.39
C SER A 249 30.76 -14.15 2.80
N GLU A 250 30.69 -15.20 3.62
CA GLU A 250 31.24 -15.13 4.98
C GLU A 250 32.74 -14.81 4.97
N THR A 251 33.48 -15.37 4.02
CA THR A 251 34.90 -15.11 3.82
C THR A 251 35.15 -13.65 3.46
N ASP A 252 34.42 -13.10 2.49
CA ASP A 252 34.56 -11.69 2.10
C ASP A 252 34.19 -10.76 3.24
N LEU A 253 33.13 -11.07 4.00
CA LEU A 253 32.69 -10.25 5.13
C LEU A 253 33.77 -10.25 6.24
N LYS A 254 34.40 -11.38 6.54
CA LYS A 254 35.51 -11.48 7.51
C LYS A 254 36.76 -10.72 7.07
N VAL A 255 37.10 -10.77 5.77
CA VAL A 255 38.33 -10.17 5.26
C VAL A 255 38.17 -8.66 5.06
N LYS A 256 37.06 -8.22 4.47
CA LYS A 256 36.86 -6.81 4.09
C LYS A 256 36.17 -6.00 5.18
N TYR A 257 35.32 -6.63 5.99
CA TYR A 257 34.50 -5.96 7.01
C TYR A 257 34.55 -6.70 8.36
N PRO A 258 35.76 -6.97 8.91
CA PRO A 258 35.93 -7.79 10.11
C PRO A 258 35.18 -7.24 11.32
N SER A 259 35.12 -5.92 11.50
CA SER A 259 34.46 -5.29 12.66
C SER A 259 32.94 -5.46 12.57
N THR A 260 32.37 -5.29 11.36
CA THR A 260 30.96 -5.56 11.06
C THR A 260 30.61 -7.04 11.29
N TYR A 261 31.47 -7.97 10.83
CA TYR A 261 31.28 -9.41 11.07
C TYR A 261 31.28 -9.73 12.57
N ASN A 262 32.24 -9.18 13.32
CA ASN A 262 32.34 -9.39 14.76
C ASN A 262 31.10 -8.86 15.50
N TYR A 263 30.62 -7.67 15.14
CA TYR A 263 29.39 -7.10 15.69
C TYR A 263 28.17 -8.02 15.45
N LEU A 264 27.96 -8.47 14.21
CA LEU A 264 26.83 -9.35 13.87
C LEU A 264 26.92 -10.70 14.57
N THR A 265 28.13 -11.23 14.74
CA THR A 265 28.39 -12.53 15.39
C THR A 265 27.93 -12.55 16.86
N LEU A 266 27.95 -11.40 17.56
CA LEU A 266 27.42 -11.27 18.92
C LEU A 266 25.93 -11.69 19.04
N TYR A 267 25.20 -11.63 17.93
CA TYR A 267 23.76 -11.92 17.85
C TYR A 267 23.44 -13.13 16.97
N LYS A 268 24.45 -13.98 16.65
CA LYS A 268 24.32 -15.05 15.64
C LYS A 268 23.14 -15.98 15.93
N ASP A 269 22.99 -16.41 17.17
CA ASP A 269 21.92 -17.34 17.58
C ASP A 269 20.53 -16.71 17.50
N GLU A 270 20.42 -15.42 17.84
CA GLU A 270 19.19 -14.65 17.70
C GLU A 270 18.82 -14.45 16.24
N LEU A 271 19.82 -14.15 15.39
CA LEU A 271 19.63 -13.90 13.98
C LEU A 271 19.17 -15.15 13.24
N LYS A 272 19.72 -16.34 13.52
CA LYS A 272 19.26 -17.62 12.93
C LYS A 272 17.80 -17.97 13.25
N LYS A 273 17.27 -17.47 14.37
CA LYS A 273 15.89 -17.74 14.80
C LYS A 273 14.84 -16.95 14.02
N ARG A 274 15.22 -15.90 13.28
CA ARG A 274 14.32 -15.05 12.49
C ARG A 274 13.45 -15.85 11.49
N SER A 275 12.28 -15.30 11.21
CA SER A 275 11.28 -15.86 10.28
C SER A 275 11.25 -15.08 8.96
N ILE A 276 12.41 -14.97 8.31
CA ILE A 276 12.52 -14.40 6.96
C ILE A 276 12.37 -15.51 5.90
N LYS A 277 11.91 -15.18 4.68
CA LYS A 277 11.65 -16.17 3.62
C LYS A 277 12.85 -17.10 3.36
N PRO A 278 14.11 -16.61 3.25
CA PRO A 278 15.25 -17.50 3.05
C PRO A 278 15.43 -18.51 4.19
N PHE A 279 15.19 -18.09 5.44
CA PHE A 279 15.36 -18.96 6.62
C PHE A 279 14.19 -19.91 6.79
N LEU A 280 12.96 -19.52 6.42
CA LEU A 280 11.80 -20.42 6.41
C LEU A 280 12.01 -21.54 5.38
N SER A 281 12.55 -21.21 4.20
CA SER A 281 12.94 -22.20 3.19
C SER A 281 13.99 -23.19 3.72
N LEU A 282 15.07 -22.69 4.33
CA LEU A 282 16.10 -23.54 4.95
C LEU A 282 15.56 -24.42 6.07
N LYS A 283 14.73 -23.87 6.98
CA LYS A 283 14.08 -24.62 8.06
C LYS A 283 13.12 -25.68 7.52
N GLY A 284 12.40 -25.40 6.44
CA GLY A 284 11.56 -26.37 5.74
C GLY A 284 12.36 -27.54 5.17
N ARG A 285 13.52 -27.26 4.56
CA ARG A 285 14.48 -28.28 4.07
C ARG A 285 15.04 -29.11 5.23
N LEU A 286 15.40 -28.49 6.35
CA LEU A 286 15.91 -29.19 7.54
C LEU A 286 14.92 -30.20 8.12
N LYS A 287 13.61 -29.89 8.12
CA LYS A 287 12.57 -30.80 8.61
C LYS A 287 12.43 -32.09 7.79
N LYS A 288 12.86 -32.06 6.52
CA LYS A 288 12.75 -33.18 5.57
C LYS A 288 14.10 -33.87 5.30
N ALA A 289 15.18 -33.40 5.93
CA ALA A 289 16.54 -33.82 5.63
C ALA A 289 16.94 -35.07 6.44
N ASN A 290 17.70 -35.97 5.81
CA ASN A 290 18.47 -37.00 6.50
C ASN A 290 19.69 -36.39 7.21
N GLU A 291 20.41 -37.18 8.01
CA GLU A 291 21.48 -36.67 8.87
C GLU A 291 22.62 -35.98 8.10
N SER A 292 23.05 -36.54 6.95
CA SER A 292 24.11 -35.95 6.12
C SER A 292 23.68 -34.62 5.49
N SER A 293 22.47 -34.54 4.94
CA SER A 293 21.92 -33.31 4.36
C SER A 293 21.67 -32.24 5.42
N ARG A 294 21.32 -32.66 6.65
CA ARG A 294 21.10 -31.75 7.77
C ARG A 294 22.34 -30.94 8.10
N ARG A 295 23.50 -31.61 8.21
CA ARG A 295 24.79 -30.94 8.48
C ARG A 295 25.13 -29.88 7.44
N VAL A 296 24.86 -30.17 6.16
CA VAL A 296 25.08 -29.23 5.05
C VAL A 296 24.18 -28.00 5.17
N ILE A 297 22.89 -28.19 5.46
CA ILE A 297 21.94 -27.07 5.57
C ILE A 297 22.21 -26.24 6.83
N GLU A 298 22.58 -26.87 7.94
CA GLU A 298 22.98 -26.16 9.17
C GLU A 298 24.22 -25.30 8.92
N LYS A 299 25.22 -25.82 8.21
CA LYS A 299 26.40 -25.05 7.77
C LYS A 299 26.03 -23.90 6.83
N GLU A 300 25.08 -24.11 5.91
CA GLU A 300 24.57 -23.04 5.04
C GLU A 300 23.90 -21.93 5.86
N LEU A 301 23.06 -22.28 6.83
CA LEU A 301 22.43 -21.31 7.72
C LEU A 301 23.47 -20.56 8.57
N ASP A 302 24.50 -21.26 9.06
CA ASP A 302 25.56 -20.68 9.88
C ASP A 302 26.47 -19.71 9.14
N SER A 303 26.70 -19.94 7.85
CA SER A 303 27.50 -19.05 6.99
C SER A 303 26.69 -17.85 6.46
N LYS A 304 25.35 -17.88 6.56
CA LYS A 304 24.45 -16.82 6.06
C LYS A 304 23.57 -16.21 7.16
N PHE A 305 23.96 -16.35 8.43
CA PHE A 305 23.13 -15.95 9.57
C PHE A 305 22.72 -14.46 9.56
N TYR A 306 23.54 -13.61 8.94
CA TYR A 306 23.36 -12.16 8.85
C TYR A 306 22.53 -11.68 7.65
N MET A 307 22.05 -12.60 6.79
CA MET A 307 21.23 -12.26 5.61
C MET A 307 19.98 -11.45 5.98
N VAL A 308 19.60 -10.50 5.13
CA VAL A 308 18.30 -9.80 5.21
C VAL A 308 17.40 -10.21 4.03
N ASP A 309 16.11 -9.93 4.14
CA ASP A 309 15.09 -10.32 3.14
C ASP A 309 14.52 -9.09 2.43
N ASN A 310 13.76 -9.30 1.35
CA ASN A 310 13.24 -8.25 0.47
C ASN A 310 14.35 -7.28 0.02
N ILE A 311 15.43 -7.86 -0.50
CA ILE A 311 16.61 -7.13 -0.96
C ILE A 311 17.01 -7.56 -2.38
N GLY A 312 17.47 -6.61 -3.17
CA GLY A 312 17.98 -6.80 -4.52
C GLY A 312 18.75 -5.58 -4.98
N SER A 313 19.22 -5.56 -6.23
CA SER A 313 19.86 -4.35 -6.81
C SER A 313 18.96 -3.12 -6.74
N TYR A 314 17.63 -3.30 -6.87
CA TYR A 314 16.62 -2.24 -6.70
C TYR A 314 16.70 -1.51 -5.35
N THR A 315 17.15 -2.20 -4.29
CA THR A 315 17.30 -1.61 -2.96
C THR A 315 18.36 -0.51 -2.96
N PHE A 316 19.34 -0.62 -3.86
CA PHE A 316 20.48 0.27 -3.95
C PHE A 316 20.38 1.32 -5.06
N ALA A 317 19.23 1.42 -5.74
CA ALA A 317 18.99 2.50 -6.70
C ALA A 317 19.14 3.88 -6.02
N PRO A 318 19.75 4.87 -6.68
CA PRO A 318 20.03 6.19 -6.10
C PRO A 318 18.74 6.96 -5.78
N TYR A 319 17.68 6.76 -6.57
CA TYR A 319 16.39 7.38 -6.38
C TYR A 319 15.29 6.34 -6.26
N LYS A 320 14.29 6.63 -5.43
CA LYS A 320 13.15 5.73 -5.23
C LYS A 320 11.87 6.54 -5.06
N VAL A 321 10.77 6.11 -5.67
CA VAL A 321 9.44 6.58 -5.25
C VAL A 321 8.96 5.66 -4.15
N VAL A 322 8.68 6.20 -2.96
CA VAL A 322 8.31 5.41 -1.77
C VAL A 322 6.92 5.77 -1.24
N TRP A 323 6.20 4.78 -0.72
CA TRP A 323 4.93 4.98 0.01
C TRP A 323 4.77 3.97 1.14
N LYS A 324 3.88 4.27 2.08
CA LYS A 324 3.64 3.43 3.26
C LYS A 324 2.77 2.24 2.92
N TYR A 325 3.08 1.08 3.50
CA TYR A 325 2.22 -0.10 3.47
C TYR A 325 0.89 0.12 4.22
N ILE A 326 0.92 0.92 5.28
CA ILE A 326 -0.25 1.28 6.11
C ILE A 326 -0.30 2.81 6.20
N ALA A 327 -1.42 3.41 5.82
CA ALA A 327 -1.63 4.85 5.93
C ALA A 327 -3.11 5.20 6.00
N GLY A 328 -3.47 6.03 6.98
CA GLY A 328 -4.81 6.61 7.12
C GLY A 328 -5.60 6.12 8.32
N SER A 329 -6.83 6.62 8.43
CA SER A 329 -7.82 6.24 9.43
C SER A 329 -8.61 5.00 9.00
N ILE A 330 -9.42 4.46 9.91
CA ILE A 330 -10.23 3.25 9.66
C ILE A 330 -11.43 3.59 8.76
N THR A 331 -11.19 3.67 7.45
CA THR A 331 -12.21 3.97 6.43
C THR A 331 -12.48 2.79 5.50
N GLY A 332 -11.66 1.73 5.59
CA GLY A 332 -11.70 0.59 4.65
C GLY A 332 -11.15 0.94 3.26
N LYS A 333 -10.49 2.09 3.12
CA LYS A 333 -10.07 2.70 1.86
C LYS A 333 -8.73 3.37 2.04
N ALA A 334 -7.83 3.24 1.07
CA ALA A 334 -6.51 3.87 1.09
C ALA A 334 -6.53 5.37 0.70
N SER A 335 -7.45 6.17 1.27
CA SER A 335 -7.60 7.60 0.97
C SER A 335 -6.37 8.45 1.36
N SER A 336 -5.64 8.01 2.39
CA SER A 336 -4.37 8.63 2.79
C SER A 336 -3.17 8.11 2.01
N PHE A 337 -3.37 7.40 0.88
CA PHE A 337 -2.26 7.09 -0.02
C PHE A 337 -1.56 8.38 -0.47
N SER A 338 -0.25 8.35 -0.33
CA SER A 338 0.66 9.35 -0.85
C SER A 338 2.04 8.73 -1.02
N CYS A 339 2.80 9.22 -2.00
CA CYS A 339 4.19 8.86 -2.19
C CYS A 339 5.12 10.09 -2.15
N ALA A 340 6.42 9.82 -2.06
CA ALA A 340 7.47 10.80 -2.13
C ALA A 340 8.69 10.23 -2.84
N VAL A 341 9.49 11.10 -3.47
CA VAL A 341 10.80 10.76 -4.00
C VAL A 341 11.81 10.76 -2.86
N LEU A 342 12.46 9.63 -2.68
CA LEU A 342 13.61 9.42 -1.81
C LEU A 342 14.88 9.51 -2.65
N SER A 343 15.66 10.55 -2.38
CA SER A 343 16.99 10.77 -2.99
C SER A 343 18.11 10.32 -2.06
N LEU A 344 19.36 10.55 -2.48
CA LEU A 344 20.54 10.37 -1.64
C LEU A 344 20.44 11.24 -0.37
N ILE A 345 20.94 10.71 0.74
CA ILE A 345 21.01 11.39 2.03
C ILE A 345 22.49 11.44 2.42
N ASN A 346 23.04 12.65 2.54
CA ASN A 346 24.47 12.87 2.78
C ASN A 346 25.33 12.07 1.80
N ASP A 347 25.01 12.18 0.50
CA ASP A 347 25.63 11.47 -0.63
C ASP A 347 25.60 9.93 -0.55
N LYS A 348 24.82 9.36 0.37
CA LYS A 348 24.61 7.92 0.51
C LYS A 348 23.23 7.50 0.05
N ILE A 349 23.16 6.31 -0.54
CA ILE A 349 21.89 5.66 -0.92
C ILE A 349 21.07 5.40 0.34
N ALA A 350 19.85 5.91 0.36
CA ALA A 350 18.90 5.66 1.43
C ALA A 350 18.13 4.35 1.22
N ILE A 351 17.93 3.60 2.31
CA ILE A 351 17.35 2.26 2.32
C ILE A 351 15.99 2.30 3.04
N PRO A 352 14.88 2.02 2.34
CA PRO A 352 13.57 1.87 2.95
C PRO A 352 13.43 0.55 3.74
N ASN A 353 12.75 0.58 4.89
CA ASN A 353 12.36 -0.64 5.62
C ASN A 353 11.13 -1.32 5.01
N GLU A 354 10.83 -2.56 5.41
CA GLU A 354 9.73 -3.39 4.89
C GLU A 354 8.32 -2.76 4.99
N LYS A 355 8.15 -1.70 5.80
CA LYS A 355 6.88 -0.95 5.88
C LYS A 355 6.73 0.13 4.81
N LEU A 356 7.74 0.28 3.95
CA LEU A 356 7.70 1.10 2.76
C LEU A 356 7.74 0.22 1.53
N MET A 357 6.86 0.51 0.58
CA MET A 357 7.01 0.06 -0.79
C MET A 357 7.86 1.07 -1.55
N LEU A 358 8.52 0.62 -2.62
CA LEU A 358 9.39 1.44 -3.43
C LEU A 358 9.33 1.07 -4.91
N ILE A 359 9.59 2.04 -5.79
CA ILE A 359 9.96 1.83 -7.19
C ILE A 359 11.37 2.41 -7.39
N PRO A 360 12.35 1.65 -7.92
CA PRO A 360 13.72 2.10 -8.09
C PRO A 360 13.93 2.93 -9.37
N PHE A 361 14.81 3.93 -9.32
CA PHE A 361 15.17 4.77 -10.47
C PHE A 361 16.65 5.18 -10.47
N GLU A 362 17.22 5.29 -11.67
CA GLU A 362 18.54 5.89 -11.91
C GLU A 362 18.43 7.37 -12.32
N ASN A 363 17.28 7.78 -12.88
CA ASN A 363 17.01 9.16 -13.28
C ASN A 363 16.05 9.82 -12.30
N LEU A 364 16.44 10.99 -11.77
CA LEU A 364 15.66 11.72 -10.77
C LEU A 364 14.36 12.31 -11.35
N ASP A 365 14.38 12.82 -12.58
CA ASP A 365 13.19 13.39 -13.23
C ASP A 365 12.14 12.31 -13.51
N GLU A 366 12.57 11.10 -13.88
CA GLU A 366 11.66 9.96 -14.01
C GLU A 366 11.01 9.58 -12.67
N ALA A 367 11.78 9.61 -11.57
CA ALA A 367 11.23 9.38 -10.24
C ALA A 367 10.18 10.46 -9.87
N TYR A 368 10.46 11.73 -10.16
CA TYR A 368 9.49 12.81 -9.96
C TYR A 368 8.26 12.67 -10.84
N TYR A 369 8.41 12.28 -12.10
CA TYR A 369 7.29 12.01 -13.01
C TYR A 369 6.37 10.92 -12.44
N VAL A 370 6.91 9.76 -12.05
CA VAL A 370 6.11 8.66 -11.50
C VAL A 370 5.46 9.06 -10.17
N SER A 371 6.19 9.77 -9.30
CA SER A 371 5.63 10.32 -8.05
C SER A 371 4.47 11.29 -8.32
N GLY A 372 4.60 12.14 -9.34
CA GLY A 372 3.59 13.09 -9.78
C GLY A 372 2.31 12.38 -10.25
N VAL A 373 2.44 11.39 -11.12
CA VAL A 373 1.29 10.60 -11.58
C VAL A 373 0.60 9.89 -10.42
N LEU A 374 1.35 9.23 -9.53
CA LEU A 374 0.78 8.47 -8.42
C LEU A 374 0.12 9.34 -7.34
N ASN A 375 0.59 10.57 -7.14
CA ASN A 375 -0.02 11.51 -6.19
C ASN A 375 -1.19 12.32 -6.78
N SER A 376 -1.45 12.24 -8.08
CA SER A 376 -2.62 12.87 -8.70
C SER A 376 -3.93 12.35 -8.11
N VAL A 377 -4.98 13.17 -8.15
CA VAL A 377 -6.31 12.76 -7.70
C VAL A 377 -6.81 11.54 -8.47
N ILE A 378 -6.53 11.42 -9.77
CA ILE A 378 -6.93 10.28 -10.59
C ILE A 378 -6.36 8.97 -10.03
N ALA A 379 -5.04 8.91 -9.81
CA ALA A 379 -4.39 7.72 -9.27
C ALA A 379 -4.85 7.45 -7.83
N ARG A 380 -4.96 8.48 -6.99
CA ARG A 380 -5.40 8.36 -5.59
C ARG A 380 -6.84 7.87 -5.48
N THR A 381 -7.76 8.29 -6.36
CA THR A 381 -9.13 7.78 -6.44
C THR A 381 -9.15 6.31 -6.82
N ILE A 382 -8.38 5.92 -7.84
CA ILE A 382 -8.28 4.51 -8.24
C ILE A 382 -7.77 3.68 -7.06
N ILE A 383 -6.67 4.07 -6.41
CA ILE A 383 -6.12 3.36 -5.25
C ILE A 383 -7.15 3.26 -4.12
N SER A 384 -7.81 4.36 -3.77
CA SER A 384 -8.80 4.40 -2.69
C SER A 384 -10.01 3.51 -2.95
N SER A 385 -10.40 3.35 -4.23
CA SER A 385 -11.57 2.58 -4.61
C SER A 385 -11.42 1.08 -4.34
N TYR A 386 -10.23 0.49 -4.52
CA TYR A 386 -10.01 -0.97 -4.41
C TYR A 386 -9.01 -1.40 -3.32
N VAL A 387 -8.21 -0.49 -2.77
CA VAL A 387 -7.20 -0.79 -1.74
C VAL A 387 -7.72 -0.43 -0.35
N ILE A 388 -7.34 -1.24 0.64
CA ILE A 388 -7.55 -0.96 2.08
C ILE A 388 -6.33 -0.25 2.67
N GLU A 389 -6.57 0.67 3.59
CA GLU A 389 -5.56 1.49 4.27
C GLU A 389 -4.48 0.70 5.03
N THR A 390 -4.71 -0.60 5.28
CA THR A 390 -3.79 -1.50 5.97
C THR A 390 -2.95 -2.37 5.05
N GLU A 391 -3.16 -2.31 3.72
CA GLU A 391 -2.49 -3.17 2.74
C GLU A 391 -2.20 -2.43 1.43
N ILE A 392 -1.54 -1.28 1.53
CA ILE A 392 -1.12 -0.45 0.41
C ILE A 392 0.19 -1.02 -0.19
N SER A 393 0.07 -2.21 -0.77
CA SER A 393 1.20 -3.03 -1.21
C SER A 393 1.70 -2.71 -2.62
N THR A 394 2.65 -3.49 -3.13
CA THR A 394 3.32 -3.32 -4.43
C THR A 394 2.40 -3.47 -5.64
N HIS A 395 1.20 -4.04 -5.47
CA HIS A 395 0.28 -4.28 -6.59
C HIS A 395 -0.25 -2.99 -7.23
N ILE A 396 -0.07 -1.82 -6.60
CA ILE A 396 -0.48 -0.52 -7.16
C ILE A 396 0.06 -0.32 -8.58
N THR A 397 1.34 -0.63 -8.83
CA THR A 397 1.92 -0.46 -10.17
C THR A 397 1.45 -1.53 -11.15
N LYS A 398 0.86 -2.64 -10.69
CA LYS A 398 0.24 -3.63 -11.57
C LYS A 398 -1.15 -3.23 -12.02
N VAL A 399 -1.80 -2.33 -11.27
CA VAL A 399 -3.16 -1.84 -11.56
C VAL A 399 -3.12 -0.53 -12.30
N ILE A 400 -2.33 0.45 -11.85
CA ILE A 400 -2.27 1.77 -12.49
C ILE A 400 -1.20 1.74 -13.56
N ASN A 401 -1.62 1.84 -14.82
CA ASN A 401 -0.70 1.93 -15.93
C ASN A 401 -0.12 3.33 -16.04
N VAL A 402 1.03 3.56 -15.40
CA VAL A 402 1.84 4.77 -15.59
C VAL A 402 2.64 4.63 -16.89
N PRO A 403 2.43 5.49 -17.91
CA PRO A 403 3.21 5.47 -19.14
C PRO A 403 4.70 5.60 -18.85
N LYS A 404 5.55 4.99 -19.69
CA LYS A 404 7.00 5.12 -19.50
C LYS A 404 7.43 6.58 -19.72
N TYR A 405 8.23 7.10 -18.79
CA TYR A 405 8.77 8.44 -18.89
C TYR A 405 9.51 8.65 -20.21
N ASN A 406 9.31 9.84 -20.80
CA ASN A 406 9.93 10.26 -22.04
C ASN A 406 10.29 11.73 -21.85
N PRO A 407 11.58 12.09 -21.74
CA PRO A 407 11.98 13.47 -21.49
C PRO A 407 11.61 14.43 -22.63
N ASN A 408 11.38 13.90 -23.84
CA ASN A 408 10.95 14.69 -25.00
C ASN A 408 9.43 14.91 -25.05
N ASN A 409 8.67 14.32 -24.14
CA ASN A 409 7.24 14.56 -24.02
C ASN A 409 7.00 15.73 -23.04
N ASN A 410 6.43 16.82 -23.54
CA ASN A 410 6.16 18.03 -22.77
C ASN A 410 5.27 17.79 -21.54
N LEU A 411 4.28 16.89 -21.62
CA LEU A 411 3.44 16.53 -20.47
C LEU A 411 4.26 15.80 -19.40
N HIS A 412 5.13 14.88 -19.80
CA HIS A 412 5.97 14.11 -18.88
C HIS A 412 6.95 15.01 -18.15
N ALA A 413 7.64 15.89 -18.89
CA ALA A 413 8.56 16.88 -18.32
C ALA A 413 7.81 17.82 -17.35
N LYS A 414 6.62 18.29 -17.72
CA LYS A 414 5.80 19.16 -16.88
C LYS A 414 5.33 18.47 -15.58
N ILE A 415 4.90 17.22 -15.65
CA ILE A 415 4.52 16.43 -14.46
C ILE A 415 5.72 16.25 -13.52
N SER A 416 6.90 15.97 -14.08
CA SER A 416 8.15 15.88 -13.32
C SER A 416 8.46 17.20 -12.59
N ASP A 417 8.41 18.34 -13.29
CA ASP A 417 8.68 19.66 -12.70
C ASP A 417 7.68 20.01 -11.59
N LEU A 418 6.38 19.83 -11.82
CA LEU A 418 5.34 20.07 -10.81
C LEU A 418 5.54 19.20 -9.58
N SER A 419 5.87 17.91 -9.78
CA SER A 419 6.19 17.00 -8.69
C SER A 419 7.42 17.47 -7.91
N LYS A 420 8.50 17.87 -8.60
CA LYS A 420 9.70 18.41 -7.95
C LYS A 420 9.39 19.64 -7.10
N ARG A 421 8.64 20.61 -7.65
CA ARG A 421 8.19 21.81 -6.94
C ARG A 421 7.31 21.46 -5.73
N ALA A 422 6.41 20.48 -5.86
CA ALA A 422 5.62 19.99 -4.74
C ALA A 422 6.50 19.45 -3.59
N HIS A 423 7.58 18.73 -3.90
CA HIS A 423 8.54 18.26 -2.89
C HIS A 423 9.31 19.41 -2.23
N GLU A 424 9.68 20.44 -3.00
CA GLU A 424 10.37 21.63 -2.48
C GLU A 424 9.49 22.44 -1.52
N VAL A 425 8.21 22.67 -1.88
CA VAL A 425 7.22 23.35 -1.04
C VAL A 425 6.85 22.51 0.19
N ALA A 426 6.73 21.20 0.04
CA ALA A 426 6.41 20.30 1.15
C ALA A 426 7.47 20.32 2.27
N LYS A 427 8.74 20.59 1.94
CA LYS A 427 9.79 20.83 2.95
C LYS A 427 9.47 22.05 3.82
N CYS A 428 8.89 23.10 3.26
CA CYS A 428 8.52 24.32 4.00
C CYS A 428 7.31 24.11 4.94
N ILE A 429 6.52 23.07 4.70
CA ILE A 429 5.39 22.65 5.55
C ILE A 429 5.87 21.71 6.64
N TYR A 430 6.63 20.67 6.28
CA TYR A 430 6.84 19.51 7.14
C TYR A 430 8.22 19.40 7.80
N ALA A 431 9.25 20.05 7.29
CA ALA A 431 10.60 19.87 7.82
C ALA A 431 10.75 20.53 9.19
N GLU A 432 11.40 19.82 10.13
CA GLU A 432 11.77 20.37 11.43
C GLU A 432 12.68 21.60 11.31
N THR A 433 13.64 21.54 10.38
CA THR A 433 14.50 22.68 10.02
C THR A 433 14.18 23.08 8.59
N LYS A 434 13.57 24.26 8.42
CA LYS A 434 13.13 24.77 7.12
C LYS A 434 14.34 25.30 6.32
N PRO A 435 14.47 24.95 5.04
CA PRO A 435 15.46 25.56 4.14
C PRO A 435 15.27 27.07 3.99
N ASP A 436 16.35 27.80 3.72
CA ASP A 436 16.33 29.28 3.60
C ASP A 436 15.35 29.79 2.53
N TYR A 437 15.19 29.06 1.42
CA TYR A 437 14.27 29.44 0.36
C TYR A 437 12.80 29.47 0.82
N CYS A 438 12.45 28.79 1.91
CA CYS A 438 11.10 28.82 2.47
C CYS A 438 10.70 30.21 2.97
N ASN A 439 11.66 31.11 3.25
CA ASN A 439 11.38 32.50 3.62
C ASN A 439 10.70 33.28 2.49
N ASN A 440 10.87 32.84 1.23
CA ASN A 440 10.24 33.47 0.06
C ASN A 440 8.83 32.92 -0.22
N ILE A 441 8.38 31.89 0.51
CA ILE A 441 7.07 31.26 0.32
C ILE A 441 6.13 31.70 1.43
N ARG A 442 5.21 32.62 1.10
CA ARG A 442 4.30 33.24 2.08
C ARG A 442 3.27 32.25 2.65
N ASN A 443 2.75 31.33 1.84
CA ASN A 443 1.77 30.33 2.24
C ASN A 443 2.04 29.01 1.52
N PRO A 444 2.94 28.17 2.08
CA PRO A 444 3.34 26.90 1.48
C PRO A 444 2.18 25.94 1.23
N GLU A 445 1.19 25.89 2.12
CA GLU A 445 0.03 25.02 1.99
C GLU A 445 -0.83 25.40 0.78
N LYS A 446 -1.09 26.70 0.59
CA LYS A 446 -1.82 27.21 -0.58
C LYS A 446 -1.04 26.97 -1.87
N GLU A 447 0.27 27.23 -1.87
CA GLU A 447 1.11 27.00 -3.04
C GLU A 447 1.13 25.52 -3.44
N LEU A 448 1.28 24.62 -2.47
CA LEU A 448 1.23 23.19 -2.71
C LEU A 448 -0.13 22.77 -3.31
N MET A 449 -1.23 23.31 -2.79
CA MET A 449 -2.57 23.04 -3.32
C MET A 449 -2.70 23.48 -4.79
N GLU A 450 -2.18 24.64 -5.17
CA GLU A 450 -2.23 25.10 -6.57
C GLU A 450 -1.34 24.25 -7.49
N ILE A 451 -0.15 23.83 -7.03
CA ILE A 451 0.70 22.88 -7.75
C ILE A 451 -0.03 21.55 -7.96
N GLU A 452 -0.71 21.03 -6.93
CA GLU A 452 -1.48 19.78 -7.02
C GLU A 452 -2.65 19.90 -8.00
N LYS A 453 -3.37 21.02 -8.02
CA LYS A 453 -4.42 21.28 -9.02
C LYS A 453 -3.87 21.30 -10.44
N GLU A 454 -2.73 21.94 -10.67
CA GLU A 454 -2.10 21.98 -11.99
C GLU A 454 -1.58 20.60 -12.41
N LEU A 455 -1.04 19.85 -11.45
CA LEU A 455 -0.60 18.47 -11.65
C LEU A 455 -1.77 17.57 -12.05
N ASP A 456 -2.90 17.64 -11.34
CA ASP A 456 -4.10 16.88 -11.64
C ASP A 456 -4.59 17.14 -13.08
N LYS A 457 -4.64 18.41 -13.49
CA LYS A 457 -5.01 18.79 -14.87
C LYS A 457 -4.01 18.25 -15.90
N THR A 458 -2.72 18.24 -15.57
CA THR A 458 -1.68 17.74 -16.48
C THR A 458 -1.73 16.22 -16.60
N VAL A 459 -2.02 15.50 -15.51
CA VAL A 459 -2.22 14.04 -15.51
C VAL A 459 -3.54 13.67 -16.17
N ALA A 460 -4.59 14.48 -16.05
CA ALA A 460 -5.83 14.28 -16.81
C ALA A 460 -5.56 14.32 -18.33
N LYS A 461 -4.77 15.29 -18.80
CA LYS A 461 -4.32 15.35 -20.20
C LYS A 461 -3.48 14.14 -20.61
N LEU A 462 -2.61 13.64 -19.73
CA LEU A 462 -1.82 12.42 -19.99
C LEU A 462 -2.71 11.20 -20.29
N TYR A 463 -3.87 11.11 -19.65
CA TYR A 463 -4.80 10.00 -19.78
C TYR A 463 -6.03 10.29 -20.66
N ASP A 464 -6.04 11.41 -21.40
CA ASP A 464 -7.18 11.87 -22.21
C ASP A 464 -8.49 11.93 -21.40
N ILE A 465 -8.41 12.52 -20.19
CA ILE A 465 -9.55 12.75 -19.29
C ILE A 465 -10.02 14.21 -19.44
N PRO A 466 -11.29 14.43 -19.85
CA PRO A 466 -11.92 15.75 -19.86
C PRO A 466 -11.97 16.39 -18.46
N GLU A 467 -12.02 17.73 -18.39
CA GLU A 467 -12.04 18.46 -17.11
C GLU A 467 -13.30 18.13 -16.28
N ASP A 468 -14.48 17.99 -16.91
CA ASP A 468 -15.72 17.62 -16.19
C ASP A 468 -15.60 16.23 -15.54
N VAL A 469 -14.91 15.30 -16.20
CA VAL A 469 -14.64 13.96 -15.66
C VAL A 469 -13.59 14.01 -14.56
N LEU A 470 -12.61 14.92 -14.64
CA LEU A 470 -11.64 15.14 -13.57
C LEU A 470 -12.34 15.62 -12.28
N ASP A 471 -13.38 16.44 -12.39
CA ASP A 471 -14.20 16.86 -11.25
C ASP A 471 -14.97 15.68 -10.64
N ASP A 472 -15.46 14.73 -11.45
CA ASP A 472 -16.04 13.49 -10.93
C ASP A 472 -15.01 12.63 -10.18
N PHE A 473 -13.75 12.59 -10.64
CA PHE A 473 -12.67 11.92 -9.89
C PHE A 473 -12.45 12.56 -8.51
N ARG A 474 -12.53 13.90 -8.42
CA ARG A 474 -12.45 14.63 -7.15
C ARG A 474 -13.66 14.33 -6.26
N LYS A 475 -14.87 14.39 -6.81
CA LYS A 475 -16.13 14.07 -6.09
C LYS A 475 -16.08 12.65 -5.51
N LEU A 476 -15.71 11.65 -6.32
CA LEU A 476 -15.55 10.27 -5.84
C LEU A 476 -14.42 10.15 -4.81
N PHE A 477 -13.28 10.82 -4.99
CA PHE A 477 -12.19 10.79 -4.01
C PHE A 477 -12.66 11.28 -2.63
N THR A 478 -13.39 12.39 -2.62
CA THR A 478 -13.95 13.01 -1.41
C THR A 478 -14.94 12.08 -0.70
N MET A 479 -15.86 11.46 -1.45
CA MET A 479 -16.78 10.44 -0.92
C MET A 479 -16.04 9.24 -0.32
N LEU A 480 -15.01 8.73 -1.02
CA LEU A 480 -14.18 7.62 -0.52
C LEU A 480 -13.34 8.04 0.70
N SER A 481 -13.00 9.32 0.84
CA SER A 481 -12.24 9.84 1.97
C SER A 481 -13.10 10.09 3.21
N GLY A 482 -14.43 10.17 3.04
CA GLY A 482 -15.35 10.58 4.12
C GLY A 482 -15.22 12.08 4.44
N GLU A 483 -14.91 12.88 3.41
CA GLU A 483 -14.83 14.35 3.46
C GLU A 483 -16.07 14.95 2.74
N GLU A 484 -16.38 16.23 2.97
CA GLU A 484 -17.55 16.89 2.38
C GLU A 484 -17.39 17.09 0.87
N VAL A 485 -18.36 16.61 0.09
CA VAL A 485 -18.47 16.91 -1.34
C VAL A 485 -18.97 18.35 -1.48
N PRO A 486 -18.29 19.24 -2.22
CA PRO A 486 -18.85 20.56 -2.51
C PRO A 486 -20.18 20.40 -3.25
N GLU A 487 -21.25 20.99 -2.72
CA GLU A 487 -22.56 21.00 -3.38
C GLU A 487 -22.46 21.77 -4.70
N GLU A 488 -22.44 21.05 -5.82
CA GLU A 488 -22.87 21.58 -7.11
C GLU A 488 -24.22 20.95 -7.43
N SER A 489 -25.19 21.86 -7.64
CA SER A 489 -26.61 21.65 -7.81
C SER A 489 -26.99 20.57 -8.82
N GLU A 490 -27.65 19.51 -8.35
CA GLU A 490 -28.78 18.89 -9.04
C GLU A 490 -29.71 18.28 -7.97
N GLN A 491 -30.68 19.09 -7.54
CA GLN A 491 -31.81 18.63 -6.76
C GLN A 491 -32.62 17.65 -7.61
N VAL A 492 -32.43 16.35 -7.41
CA VAL A 492 -33.45 15.36 -7.80
C VAL A 492 -34.37 15.20 -6.60
N SER A 493 -35.49 15.91 -6.66
CA SER A 493 -36.61 15.72 -5.75
C SER A 493 -37.17 14.31 -5.93
N TYR A 494 -37.05 13.46 -4.91
CA TYR A 494 -37.84 12.23 -4.84
C TYR A 494 -39.21 12.58 -4.23
N SER A 495 -40.26 12.48 -5.04
CA SER A 495 -41.63 12.41 -4.55
C SER A 495 -41.85 11.08 -3.82
N ALA A 496 -42.62 11.15 -2.74
CA ALA A 496 -43.00 10.05 -1.83
C ALA A 496 -43.57 8.80 -2.52
#